data_AF-A0A9Q2FHG3-F1
#
_entry.id   AF-A0A9Q2FHG3-F1
#
_cell.length_a   1.000
_cell.length_b   1.000
_cell.length_c   1.000
_cell.angle_alpha   90.00
_cell.angle_beta   90.00
_cell.angle_gamma   90.00
#
_symmetry.space_group_name_H-M   'P 1'
#
loop_
_entity.id
_entity.type
_entity.pdbx_description
1 polymer ?
#
loop_
_entity_poly.entity_id
_entity_poly.type
_entity_poly.pdbx_seq_one_letter_code
_entity_poly.pdbx_strand_id
1 'polypeptide(L)'
;MTDASSRSAPNTSSRSSLKALLPYWQVTFASFLGWFLDAFDQTSLMFTLPDIAHEFGCTISALGMILTAQSIGRAIGNTSWGWLADRYGRRLAFMLGVVWFGVFSAMTGLSHGLLMLGIVQFLFGIGFGGEWTASAALLMESVPAWTRPMASALMMSGYEVGYFAAAGAQALILPHYGWRMLFFIGLAPALLAIFIRLGVKESPVWLRNRAERVAGQARTPTQPVPKVQFRLDGAAIQAIAFMGFLEFQKAAIYTFYPTILRGSHHLTPQDVFIPITLYCIGSFSGKILCGWLAERFGDLKVMLGAIAIVVLTIWPFLSAPSWNMLLTAAFIMGAAASGIFALVPHYLAKCFPSETRSFGMGLGYALGSIGQGIAGWIIPGIGRTPITLPLTAEAFVVGSSAVTAGIALLQPKNLPGETMEGDEEAAS
;
A
#
# COMPACT_ATOMS: atom_id res chain seq x y z
N MET A 1 1.57 -51.59 26.23
CA MET A 1 2.17 -51.82 24.89
C MET A 1 1.18 -51.27 23.88
N THR A 2 1.36 -50.17 23.15
CA THR A 2 2.45 -49.21 22.91
C THR A 2 1.74 -48.02 22.25
N ASP A 3 1.49 -46.95 23.01
CA ASP A 3 2.06 -45.61 22.81
C ASP A 3 2.15 -45.17 21.33
N ALA A 4 1.08 -44.56 20.83
CA ALA A 4 1.08 -43.83 19.58
C ALA A 4 1.49 -42.38 19.90
N SER A 5 2.78 -42.12 19.70
CA SER A 5 3.41 -40.82 19.88
C SER A 5 2.61 -39.72 19.17
N SER A 6 1.99 -38.84 19.95
CA SER A 6 1.55 -37.52 19.51
C SER A 6 2.80 -36.74 19.08
N ARG A 7 3.06 -36.69 17.78
CA ARG A 7 4.06 -35.77 17.22
C ARG A 7 3.54 -34.36 17.43
N SER A 8 3.96 -33.74 18.53
CA SER A 8 3.82 -32.31 18.78
C SER A 8 4.40 -31.56 17.57
N ALA A 9 3.59 -30.70 16.94
CA ALA A 9 4.07 -29.75 15.95
C ALA A 9 5.29 -29.00 16.50
N PRO A 10 6.35 -28.81 15.70
CA PRO A 10 7.55 -28.13 16.17
C PRO A 10 7.19 -26.75 16.71
N ASN A 11 7.69 -26.46 17.91
CA ASN A 11 7.44 -25.24 18.67
C ASN A 11 7.98 -24.03 17.89
N THR A 12 7.14 -23.40 17.06
CA THR A 12 7.45 -22.28 16.15
C THR A 12 7.77 -20.95 16.88
N SER A 13 7.70 -20.93 18.21
CA SER A 13 7.75 -19.71 19.04
C SER A 13 9.13 -19.05 19.19
N SER A 14 10.22 -19.67 18.70
CA SER A 14 11.60 -19.21 19.00
C SER A 14 12.37 -18.59 17.82
N ARG A 15 11.93 -18.78 16.56
CA ARG A 15 12.65 -18.18 15.42
C ARG A 15 12.21 -16.74 15.21
N SER A 16 13.14 -15.80 15.36
CA SER A 16 12.93 -14.40 14.98
C SER A 16 12.61 -14.32 13.49
N SER A 17 11.42 -13.82 13.15
CA SER A 17 10.93 -13.67 11.77
C SER A 17 11.87 -12.81 10.94
N LEU A 18 12.44 -11.76 11.54
CA LEU A 18 13.47 -10.94 10.91
C LEU A 18 14.72 -11.76 10.51
N LYS A 19 15.15 -12.70 11.34
CA LYS A 19 16.26 -13.61 10.99
C LYS A 19 15.88 -14.57 9.87
N ALA A 20 14.63 -15.03 9.85
CA ALA A 20 14.13 -15.91 8.79
C ALA A 20 13.95 -15.20 7.45
N LEU A 21 13.79 -13.87 7.45
CA LEU A 21 13.77 -13.04 6.24
C LEU A 21 15.16 -12.70 5.70
N LEU A 22 16.24 -12.94 6.47
CA LEU A 22 17.60 -12.64 6.01
C LEU A 22 17.97 -13.31 4.67
N PRO A 23 17.64 -14.58 4.40
CA PRO A 23 17.91 -15.17 3.08
C PRO A 23 17.13 -14.51 1.94
N TYR A 24 16.02 -13.84 2.26
CA TYR A 24 15.11 -13.16 1.32
C TYR A 24 15.28 -11.63 1.34
N TRP A 25 16.36 -11.14 1.96
CA TRP A 25 16.57 -9.70 2.17
C TRP A 25 16.50 -8.90 0.88
N GLN A 26 16.93 -9.45 -0.26
CA GLN A 26 16.95 -8.76 -1.54
C GLN A 26 15.54 -8.43 -2.03
N VAL A 27 14.60 -9.39 -1.96
CA VAL A 27 13.21 -9.16 -2.36
C VAL A 27 12.48 -8.29 -1.35
N THR A 28 12.71 -8.50 -0.04
CA THR A 28 12.10 -7.66 1.00
C THR A 28 12.58 -6.22 0.91
N PHE A 29 13.88 -6.00 0.70
CA PHE A 29 14.47 -4.67 0.57
C PHE A 29 14.08 -4.00 -0.75
N ALA A 30 14.02 -4.75 -1.86
CA ALA A 30 13.54 -4.19 -3.13
C ALA A 30 12.08 -3.72 -3.02
N SER A 31 11.18 -4.55 -2.48
CA SER A 31 9.77 -4.17 -2.29
C SER A 31 9.61 -3.02 -1.30
N PHE A 32 10.43 -2.97 -0.24
CA PHE A 32 10.50 -1.82 0.67
C PHE A 32 10.92 -0.53 -0.06
N LEU A 33 12.01 -0.59 -0.82
CA LEU A 33 12.55 0.56 -1.55
C LEU A 33 11.56 1.06 -2.60
N GLY A 34 10.82 0.15 -3.21
CA GLY A 34 9.80 0.53 -4.17
C GLY A 34 8.71 1.40 -3.55
N TRP A 35 8.12 0.90 -2.46
CA TRP A 35 7.12 1.66 -1.70
C TRP A 35 7.66 2.94 -1.05
N PHE A 36 8.94 2.95 -0.69
CA PHE A 36 9.66 4.13 -0.24
C PHE A 36 9.77 5.20 -1.32
N LEU A 37 10.18 4.82 -2.54
CA LEU A 37 10.34 5.75 -3.66
C LEU A 37 8.97 6.32 -4.07
N ASP A 38 7.94 5.48 -4.13
CA ASP A 38 6.55 5.89 -4.35
C ASP A 38 6.12 6.99 -3.37
N ALA A 39 6.36 6.77 -2.07
CA ALA A 39 6.01 7.75 -1.05
C ALA A 39 6.87 9.02 -1.14
N PHE A 40 8.15 8.89 -1.48
CA PHE A 40 9.05 10.02 -1.64
C PHE A 40 8.57 10.96 -2.75
N ASP A 41 8.30 10.43 -3.94
CA ASP A 41 7.86 11.23 -5.09
C ASP A 41 6.47 11.82 -4.89
N GLN A 42 5.53 11.02 -4.36
CA GLN A 42 4.19 11.53 -4.08
C GLN A 42 4.20 12.64 -3.01
N THR A 43 5.01 12.49 -1.96
CA THR A 43 5.15 13.51 -0.92
C THR A 43 5.83 14.77 -1.47
N SER A 44 6.88 14.59 -2.27
CA SER A 44 7.58 15.70 -2.92
C SER A 44 6.64 16.51 -3.82
N LEU A 45 5.76 15.84 -4.57
CA LEU A 45 4.73 16.52 -5.36
C LEU A 45 3.75 17.29 -4.48
N MET A 46 3.20 16.67 -3.43
CA MET A 46 2.25 17.32 -2.52
C MET A 46 2.79 18.61 -1.92
N PHE A 47 4.05 18.56 -1.49
CA PHE A 47 4.68 19.68 -0.80
C PHE A 47 5.20 20.78 -1.72
N THR A 48 5.38 20.50 -3.01
CA THR A 48 5.83 21.48 -4.02
C THR A 48 4.68 22.07 -4.84
N LEU A 49 3.42 21.64 -4.62
CA LEU A 49 2.25 22.22 -5.30
C LEU A 49 2.19 23.75 -5.20
N PRO A 50 2.46 24.41 -4.04
CA PRO A 50 2.44 25.87 -3.97
C PRO A 50 3.48 26.52 -4.88
N ASP A 51 4.70 25.98 -4.95
CA ASP A 51 5.78 26.48 -5.79
C ASP A 51 5.45 26.30 -7.28
N ILE A 52 4.92 25.14 -7.65
CA ILE A 52 4.46 24.84 -9.02
C ILE A 52 3.34 25.80 -9.42
N ALA A 53 2.36 26.05 -8.53
CA ALA A 53 1.26 26.97 -8.79
C ALA A 53 1.77 28.39 -9.05
N HIS A 54 2.70 28.86 -8.23
CA HIS A 54 3.32 30.17 -8.37
C HIS A 54 4.06 30.30 -9.71
N GLU A 55 4.86 29.31 -10.07
CA GLU A 55 5.63 29.35 -11.31
C GLU A 55 4.77 29.26 -12.57
N PHE A 56 3.77 28.39 -12.59
CA PHE A 56 2.88 28.22 -13.74
C PHE A 56 1.79 29.31 -13.80
N GLY A 57 1.75 30.22 -12.82
CA GLY A 57 0.73 31.27 -12.74
C GLY A 57 -0.68 30.73 -12.64
N CYS A 58 -0.88 29.56 -12.01
CA CYS A 58 -2.16 28.88 -11.92
C CYS A 58 -2.67 28.78 -10.47
N THR A 59 -3.96 28.49 -10.30
CA THR A 59 -4.54 28.28 -8.98
C THR A 59 -4.17 26.90 -8.43
N ILE A 60 -4.08 26.76 -7.10
CA ILE A 60 -3.90 25.45 -6.44
C ILE A 60 -5.03 24.49 -6.81
N SER A 61 -6.26 25.01 -6.99
CA SER A 61 -7.40 24.22 -7.46
C SER A 61 -7.16 23.61 -8.85
N ALA A 62 -6.47 24.32 -9.75
CA ALA A 62 -6.11 23.78 -11.06
C ALA A 62 -5.13 22.61 -10.95
N LEU A 63 -4.23 22.63 -9.96
CA LEU A 63 -3.34 21.50 -9.67
C LEU A 63 -4.09 20.27 -9.15
N GLY A 64 -5.29 20.43 -8.60
CA GLY A 64 -6.16 19.30 -8.25
C GLY A 64 -6.48 18.39 -9.45
N MET A 65 -6.51 18.94 -10.67
CA MET A 65 -6.70 18.14 -11.89
C MET A 65 -5.50 17.24 -12.17
N ILE A 66 -4.29 17.66 -11.82
CA ILE A 66 -3.06 16.86 -11.98
C ILE A 66 -3.10 15.64 -11.07
N LEU A 67 -3.48 15.83 -9.80
CA LEU A 67 -3.62 14.73 -8.84
C LEU A 67 -4.74 13.76 -9.23
N THR A 68 -5.81 14.30 -9.82
CA THR A 68 -6.89 13.50 -10.39
C THR A 68 -6.38 12.66 -11.56
N ALA A 69 -5.65 13.27 -12.50
CA ALA A 69 -5.06 12.57 -13.63
C ALA A 69 -4.09 11.47 -13.16
N GLN A 70 -3.23 11.76 -12.19
CA GLN A 70 -2.35 10.77 -11.56
C GLN A 70 -3.13 9.61 -10.94
N SER A 71 -4.24 9.89 -10.25
CA SER A 71 -5.09 8.87 -9.63
C SER A 71 -5.78 7.97 -10.67
N ILE A 72 -6.26 8.54 -11.77
CA ILE A 72 -6.80 7.76 -12.91
C ILE A 72 -5.70 6.87 -13.49
N GLY A 73 -4.50 7.44 -13.70
CA GLY A 73 -3.33 6.68 -14.13
C GLY A 73 -3.04 5.50 -13.22
N ARG A 74 -3.08 5.70 -11.90
CA ARG A 74 -2.89 4.62 -10.88
C ARG A 74 -3.92 3.52 -10.98
N ALA A 75 -5.20 3.87 -11.16
CA ALA A 75 -6.26 2.86 -11.31
C ALA A 75 -6.02 1.97 -12.55
N ILE A 76 -5.65 2.58 -13.68
CA ILE A 76 -5.29 1.85 -14.90
C ILE A 76 -4.03 1.02 -14.69
N GLY A 77 -3.01 1.62 -14.06
CA GLY A 77 -1.71 1.02 -13.77
C GLY A 77 -1.83 -0.24 -12.91
N ASN A 78 -2.51 -0.13 -11.76
CA ASN A 78 -2.75 -1.24 -10.83
C ASN A 78 -3.26 -2.50 -11.55
N THR A 79 -4.20 -2.33 -12.48
CA THR A 79 -4.86 -3.45 -13.16
C THR A 79 -4.00 -3.97 -14.33
N SER A 80 -3.46 -3.08 -15.15
CA SER A 80 -2.70 -3.43 -16.36
C SER A 80 -1.34 -4.07 -16.05
N TRP A 81 -0.61 -3.54 -15.07
CA TRP A 81 0.64 -4.13 -14.62
C TRP A 81 0.45 -5.39 -13.79
N GLY A 82 -0.66 -5.50 -13.04
CA GLY A 82 -1.02 -6.75 -12.39
C GLY A 82 -1.18 -7.88 -13.40
N TRP A 83 -1.89 -7.62 -14.50
CA TRP A 83 -1.97 -8.54 -15.63
C TRP A 83 -0.60 -8.83 -16.26
N LEU A 84 0.24 -7.80 -16.44
CA LEU A 84 1.59 -7.96 -17.01
C LEU A 84 2.46 -8.86 -16.13
N ALA A 85 2.39 -8.69 -14.81
CA ALA A 85 3.09 -9.49 -13.83
C ALA A 85 2.64 -10.96 -13.87
N ASP A 86 1.32 -11.20 -13.94
CA ASP A 86 0.76 -12.56 -14.04
C ASP A 86 1.22 -13.27 -15.32
N ARG A 87 1.31 -12.52 -16.44
CA ARG A 87 1.63 -13.09 -17.75
C ARG A 87 3.12 -13.28 -18.01
N TYR A 88 3.94 -12.29 -17.66
CA TYR A 88 5.36 -12.23 -18.07
C TYR A 88 6.35 -12.40 -16.91
N GLY A 89 5.87 -12.45 -15.67
CA GLY A 89 6.68 -12.63 -14.47
C GLY A 89 6.62 -11.43 -13.54
N ARG A 90 6.66 -11.70 -12.23
CA ARG A 90 6.55 -10.69 -11.18
C ARG A 90 7.73 -9.74 -11.20
N ARG A 91 8.93 -10.31 -11.33
CA ARG A 91 10.19 -9.56 -11.33
C ARG A 91 10.32 -8.62 -12.52
N LEU A 92 9.93 -9.08 -13.71
CA LEU A 92 10.01 -8.25 -14.92
C LEU A 92 9.05 -7.06 -14.82
N ALA A 93 7.80 -7.31 -14.43
CA ALA A 93 6.82 -6.24 -14.24
C ALA A 93 7.27 -5.23 -13.19
N PHE A 94 7.81 -5.70 -12.06
CA PHE A 94 8.35 -4.84 -11.01
C PHE A 94 9.49 -3.95 -11.54
N MET A 95 10.49 -4.53 -12.22
CA MET A 95 11.62 -3.78 -12.78
C MET A 95 11.18 -2.74 -13.81
N LEU A 96 10.28 -3.09 -14.72
CA LEU A 96 9.76 -2.17 -15.73
C LEU A 96 8.93 -1.05 -15.10
N GLY A 97 8.16 -1.36 -14.05
CA GLY A 97 7.41 -0.37 -13.28
C GLY A 97 8.32 0.67 -12.63
N VAL A 98 9.38 0.24 -11.96
CA VAL A 98 10.38 1.12 -11.30
C VAL A 98 11.09 2.02 -12.33
N VAL A 99 11.46 1.49 -13.50
CA VAL A 99 12.09 2.30 -14.57
C VAL A 99 11.09 3.32 -15.11
N TRP A 100 9.86 2.90 -15.38
CA TRP A 100 8.79 3.77 -15.87
C TRP A 100 8.55 4.93 -14.90
N PHE A 101 8.39 4.59 -13.62
CA PHE A 101 8.26 5.52 -12.52
C PHE A 101 9.39 6.56 -12.50
N GLY A 102 10.65 6.14 -12.54
CA GLY A 102 11.79 7.06 -12.46
C GLY A 102 11.90 7.99 -13.66
N VAL A 103 11.56 7.51 -14.86
CA VAL A 103 11.51 8.34 -16.07
C VAL A 103 10.47 9.45 -15.94
N PHE A 104 9.24 9.11 -15.54
CA PHE A 104 8.17 10.10 -15.42
C PHE A 104 8.31 11.00 -14.19
N SER A 105 9.00 10.55 -13.13
CA SER A 105 9.45 11.44 -12.05
C SER A 105 10.40 12.50 -12.61
N ALA A 106 11.47 12.12 -13.30
CA ALA A 106 12.40 13.11 -13.88
C ALA A 106 11.71 14.05 -14.90
N MET A 107 10.76 13.54 -15.69
CA MET A 107 9.95 14.37 -16.59
C MET A 107 9.04 15.37 -15.85
N THR A 108 8.67 15.09 -14.60
CA THR A 108 7.93 16.04 -13.76
C THR A 108 8.78 17.27 -13.46
N GLY A 109 10.06 17.08 -13.12
CA GLY A 109 11.02 18.18 -12.96
C GLY A 109 11.25 18.96 -14.26
N LEU A 110 11.07 18.33 -15.41
CA LEU A 110 11.18 18.98 -16.73
C LEU A 110 9.88 19.61 -17.25
N SER A 111 8.82 19.63 -16.43
CA SER A 111 7.53 20.18 -16.86
C SER A 111 7.54 21.72 -16.81
N HIS A 112 6.99 22.35 -17.86
CA HIS A 112 6.95 23.82 -18.03
C HIS A 112 5.52 24.38 -18.13
N GLY A 113 4.51 23.55 -17.82
CA GLY A 113 3.12 23.99 -17.84
C GLY A 113 2.14 22.92 -17.37
N LEU A 114 0.92 23.36 -17.09
CA LEU A 114 -0.11 22.55 -16.44
C LEU A 114 -0.51 21.31 -17.26
N LEU A 115 -0.67 21.44 -18.58
CA LEU A 115 -1.04 20.33 -19.45
C LEU A 115 0.07 19.27 -19.52
N MET A 116 1.32 19.71 -19.72
CA MET A 116 2.47 18.80 -19.74
C MET A 116 2.59 18.07 -18.41
N LEU A 117 2.52 18.80 -17.29
CA LEU A 117 2.57 18.22 -15.95
C LEU A 117 1.41 17.23 -15.73
N GLY A 118 0.19 17.54 -16.18
CA GLY A 118 -0.96 16.65 -16.10
C GLY A 118 -0.77 15.35 -16.89
N ILE A 119 -0.24 15.42 -18.12
CA ILE A 119 0.06 14.22 -18.94
C ILE A 119 1.17 13.40 -18.29
N VAL A 120 2.26 14.03 -17.86
CA VAL A 120 3.39 13.36 -17.19
C VAL A 120 2.90 12.66 -15.92
N GLN A 121 2.06 13.31 -15.12
CA GLN A 121 1.54 12.75 -13.88
C GLN A 121 0.51 11.63 -14.10
N PHE A 122 -0.29 11.70 -15.17
CA PHE A 122 -1.11 10.57 -15.61
C PHE A 122 -0.24 9.35 -15.94
N LEU A 123 0.82 9.54 -16.73
CA LEU A 123 1.74 8.46 -17.11
C LEU A 123 2.54 7.94 -15.92
N PHE A 124 3.00 8.83 -15.03
CA PHE A 124 3.60 8.48 -13.75
C PHE A 124 2.67 7.59 -12.92
N GLY A 125 1.39 7.96 -12.82
CA GLY A 125 0.37 7.19 -12.13
C GLY A 125 0.24 5.76 -12.67
N ILE A 126 0.35 5.55 -13.99
CA ILE A 126 0.32 4.21 -14.60
C ILE A 126 1.46 3.33 -14.06
N GLY A 127 2.68 3.87 -13.90
CA GLY A 127 3.81 3.13 -13.32
C GLY A 127 3.63 2.82 -11.85
N PHE A 128 3.22 3.82 -11.07
CA PHE A 128 2.99 3.74 -9.62
C PHE A 128 2.12 2.53 -9.24
N GLY A 129 1.00 2.32 -9.93
CA GLY A 129 0.11 1.22 -9.60
C GLY A 129 0.69 -0.18 -9.87
N GLY A 130 1.58 -0.27 -10.86
CA GLY A 130 2.16 -1.55 -11.27
C GLY A 130 3.27 -2.05 -10.37
N GLU A 131 4.03 -1.12 -9.83
CA GLU A 131 5.12 -1.42 -8.94
C GLU A 131 4.64 -2.13 -7.67
N TRP A 132 3.64 -1.55 -7.00
CA TRP A 132 3.09 -2.11 -5.76
C TRP A 132 2.52 -3.52 -5.97
N THR A 133 1.74 -3.73 -7.03
CA THR A 133 1.09 -5.03 -7.29
C THR A 133 2.09 -6.14 -7.59
N ALA A 134 3.07 -5.86 -8.44
CA ALA A 134 4.09 -6.83 -8.83
C ALA A 134 5.05 -7.14 -7.68
N SER A 135 5.52 -6.11 -6.95
CA SER A 135 6.45 -6.27 -5.82
C SER A 135 5.79 -6.97 -4.61
N ALA A 136 4.51 -6.69 -4.34
CA ALA A 136 3.76 -7.33 -3.28
C ALA A 136 3.56 -8.83 -3.56
N ALA A 137 3.10 -9.18 -4.77
CA ALA A 137 2.94 -10.58 -5.16
C ALA A 137 4.28 -11.33 -5.18
N LEU A 138 5.35 -10.70 -5.71
CA LEU A 138 6.70 -11.26 -5.69
C LEU A 138 7.16 -11.56 -4.26
N LEU A 139 6.98 -10.61 -3.34
CA LEU A 139 7.39 -10.77 -1.94
C LEU A 139 6.60 -11.89 -1.26
N MET A 140 5.27 -11.90 -1.40
CA MET A 140 4.41 -12.90 -0.75
C MET A 140 4.66 -14.32 -1.27
N GLU A 141 5.01 -14.45 -2.55
CA GLU A 141 5.36 -15.74 -3.17
C GLU A 141 6.80 -16.20 -2.87
N SER A 142 7.68 -15.29 -2.43
CA SER A 142 9.10 -15.60 -2.22
C SER A 142 9.43 -15.98 -0.78
N VAL A 143 8.71 -15.44 0.21
CA VAL A 143 9.02 -15.64 1.63
C VAL A 143 8.22 -16.78 2.26
N PRO A 144 8.74 -17.42 3.33
CA PRO A 144 8.02 -18.47 4.05
C PRO A 144 6.66 -17.99 4.57
N ALA A 145 5.63 -18.84 4.48
CA ALA A 145 4.25 -18.51 4.83
C ALA A 145 4.09 -17.82 6.20
N TRP A 146 4.78 -18.34 7.23
CA TRP A 146 4.70 -17.81 8.59
C TRP A 146 5.35 -16.43 8.78
N THR A 147 6.23 -16.00 7.86
CA THR A 147 6.87 -14.67 7.87
C THR A 147 6.19 -13.65 6.96
N ARG A 148 5.22 -14.08 6.14
CA ARG A 148 4.50 -13.20 5.19
C ARG A 148 3.90 -11.96 5.87
N PRO A 149 3.29 -12.02 7.08
CA PRO A 149 2.79 -10.82 7.74
C PRO A 149 3.89 -9.80 8.05
N MET A 150 5.05 -10.23 8.56
CA MET A 150 6.17 -9.33 8.83
C MET A 150 6.83 -8.82 7.55
N ALA A 151 6.98 -9.65 6.52
CA ALA A 151 7.51 -9.21 5.24
C ALA A 151 6.62 -8.12 4.62
N SER A 152 5.30 -8.32 4.67
CA SER A 152 4.29 -7.37 4.24
C SER A 152 4.36 -6.06 5.05
N ALA A 153 4.52 -6.16 6.37
CA ALA A 153 4.70 -5.02 7.26
C ALA A 153 5.96 -4.20 6.94
N LEU A 154 7.10 -4.88 6.73
CA LEU A 154 8.35 -4.23 6.33
C LEU A 154 8.15 -3.49 5.02
N MET A 155 7.64 -4.15 3.97
CA MET A 155 7.34 -3.51 2.69
C MET A 155 6.50 -2.24 2.86
N MET A 156 5.38 -2.35 3.58
CA MET A 156 4.44 -1.23 3.75
C MET A 156 5.00 -0.10 4.62
N SER A 157 5.96 -0.36 5.50
CA SER A 157 6.65 0.65 6.32
C SER A 157 7.57 1.56 5.50
N GLY A 158 7.92 1.16 4.26
CA GLY A 158 8.69 1.99 3.33
C GLY A 158 8.05 3.36 3.09
N TYR A 159 6.72 3.46 3.16
CA TYR A 159 6.00 4.70 2.89
C TYR A 159 6.35 5.83 3.87
N GLU A 160 6.33 5.53 5.17
CA GLU A 160 6.65 6.53 6.20
C GLU A 160 8.10 6.98 6.12
N VAL A 161 9.00 6.03 5.83
CA VAL A 161 10.42 6.35 5.67
C VAL A 161 10.63 7.21 4.42
N GLY A 162 9.91 6.93 3.33
CA GLY A 162 9.90 7.74 2.11
C GLY A 162 9.33 9.13 2.31
N TYR A 163 8.23 9.25 3.06
CA TYR A 163 7.63 10.51 3.46
C TYR A 163 8.63 11.39 4.23
N PHE A 164 9.28 10.84 5.26
CA PHE A 164 10.27 11.60 6.04
C PHE A 164 11.52 11.94 5.22
N ALA A 165 11.96 11.04 4.34
CA ALA A 165 13.06 11.32 3.42
C ALA A 165 12.71 12.47 2.45
N ALA A 166 11.49 12.51 1.91
CA ALA A 166 11.03 13.60 1.06
C ALA A 166 10.93 14.91 1.82
N ALA A 167 10.37 14.90 3.04
CA ALA A 167 10.33 16.08 3.90
C ALA A 167 11.73 16.64 4.19
N GLY A 168 12.70 15.77 4.50
CA GLY A 168 14.10 16.15 4.70
C GLY A 168 14.76 16.66 3.43
N ALA A 169 14.59 15.97 2.30
CA ALA A 169 15.13 16.39 1.00
C ALA A 169 14.58 17.76 0.60
N GLN A 170 13.28 17.99 0.80
CA GLN A 170 12.65 19.28 0.55
C GLN A 170 13.24 20.39 1.42
N ALA A 171 13.39 20.16 2.73
CA ALA A 171 13.98 21.16 3.63
C ALA A 171 15.40 21.57 3.20
N LEU A 172 16.16 20.66 2.61
CA LEU A 172 17.55 20.90 2.18
C LEU A 172 17.67 21.45 0.75
N ILE A 173 16.78 21.04 -0.17
CA ILE A 173 16.94 21.29 -1.60
C ILE A 173 16.06 22.43 -2.09
N LEU A 174 14.80 22.47 -1.66
CA LEU A 174 13.82 23.43 -2.16
C LEU A 174 14.27 24.89 -1.99
N PRO A 175 14.85 25.32 -0.84
CA PRO A 175 15.27 26.71 -0.65
C PRO A 175 16.44 27.16 -1.55
N HIS A 176 17.26 26.22 -2.01
CA HIS A 176 18.52 26.53 -2.72
C HIS A 176 18.48 26.22 -4.22
N TYR A 177 17.75 25.17 -4.60
CA TYR A 177 17.75 24.64 -5.97
C TYR A 177 16.35 24.56 -6.61
N GLY A 178 15.30 24.89 -5.85
CA GLY A 178 13.91 24.87 -6.32
C GLY A 178 13.31 23.46 -6.42
N TRP A 179 12.01 23.41 -6.75
CA TRP A 179 11.21 22.19 -6.68
C TRP A 179 11.59 21.14 -7.74
N ARG A 180 12.08 21.57 -8.91
CA ARG A 180 12.45 20.66 -10.01
C ARG A 180 13.51 19.64 -9.61
N MET A 181 14.48 20.05 -8.79
CA MET A 181 15.58 19.18 -8.38
C MET A 181 15.14 18.00 -7.52
N LEU A 182 14.02 18.13 -6.80
CA LEU A 182 13.46 17.04 -6.01
C LEU A 182 13.05 15.85 -6.89
N PHE A 183 12.57 16.14 -8.11
CA PHE A 183 12.13 15.12 -9.06
C PHE A 183 13.28 14.48 -9.86
N PHE A 184 14.46 15.11 -9.89
CA PHE A 184 15.65 14.45 -10.44
C PHE A 184 16.28 13.44 -9.46
N ILE A 185 16.00 13.54 -8.16
CA ILE A 185 16.28 12.45 -7.20
C ILE A 185 15.49 11.20 -7.59
N GLY A 186 14.32 11.37 -8.22
CA GLY A 186 13.52 10.31 -8.84
C GLY A 186 14.21 9.56 -9.99
N LEU A 187 15.46 9.88 -10.35
CA LEU A 187 16.31 8.99 -11.16
C LEU A 187 16.95 7.84 -10.34
N ALA A 188 16.97 7.93 -9.01
CA ALA A 188 17.41 6.86 -8.11
C ALA A 188 16.71 5.49 -8.34
N PRO A 189 15.40 5.42 -8.68
CA PRO A 189 14.74 4.22 -9.19
C PRO A 189 15.53 3.44 -10.26
N ALA A 190 16.32 4.09 -11.11
CA ALA A 190 17.18 3.37 -12.06
C ALA A 190 18.21 2.46 -11.36
N LEU A 191 18.74 2.89 -10.21
CA LEU A 191 19.61 2.07 -9.37
C LEU A 191 18.85 0.91 -8.74
N LEU A 192 17.61 1.13 -8.31
CA LEU A 192 16.73 0.07 -7.81
C LEU A 192 16.43 -0.96 -8.90
N ALA A 193 16.16 -0.54 -10.13
CA ALA A 193 15.94 -1.45 -11.25
C ALA A 193 17.18 -2.32 -11.54
N ILE A 194 18.38 -1.74 -11.47
CA ILE A 194 19.65 -2.48 -11.56
C ILE A 194 19.77 -3.47 -10.40
N PHE A 195 19.47 -3.05 -9.17
CA PHE A 195 19.47 -3.93 -7.99
C PHE A 195 18.49 -5.11 -8.14
N ILE A 196 17.26 -4.87 -8.62
CA ILE A 196 16.27 -5.92 -8.92
C ILE A 196 16.81 -6.89 -9.99
N ARG A 197 17.46 -6.36 -11.02
CA ARG A 197 18.06 -7.16 -12.10
C ARG A 197 19.25 -8.01 -11.65
N LEU A 198 20.01 -7.58 -10.64
CA LEU A 198 21.19 -8.32 -10.18
C LEU A 198 20.90 -9.22 -8.98
N GLY A 199 20.04 -8.78 -8.06
CA GLY A 199 19.85 -9.42 -6.76
C GLY A 199 18.53 -10.17 -6.59
N VAL A 200 17.43 -9.71 -7.18
CA VAL A 200 16.10 -10.28 -6.91
C VAL A 200 15.82 -11.46 -7.84
N LYS A 201 15.46 -12.62 -7.29
CA LYS A 201 15.03 -13.80 -8.06
C LYS A 201 13.56 -13.68 -8.45
N GLU A 202 13.16 -14.38 -9.51
CA GLU A 202 11.74 -14.49 -9.87
C GLU A 202 11.00 -15.37 -8.85
N SER A 203 9.69 -15.14 -8.73
CA SER A 203 8.82 -15.89 -7.82
C SER A 203 8.94 -17.41 -8.04
N PRO A 204 9.19 -18.20 -6.99
CA PRO A 204 9.25 -19.65 -7.10
C PRO A 204 7.90 -20.25 -7.51
N VAL A 205 6.80 -19.67 -7.02
CA VAL A 205 5.43 -20.08 -7.38
C VAL A 205 5.18 -19.85 -8.86
N TRP A 206 5.53 -18.65 -9.37
CA TRP A 206 5.35 -18.33 -10.79
C TRP A 206 6.20 -19.23 -11.70
N LEU A 207 7.44 -19.52 -11.30
CA LEU A 207 8.34 -20.41 -12.05
C LEU A 207 7.80 -21.84 -12.13
N ARG A 208 7.27 -22.39 -11.03
CA ARG A 208 6.66 -23.74 -11.05
C ARG A 208 5.43 -23.77 -11.95
N ASN A 209 4.53 -22.80 -11.83
CA ASN A 209 3.30 -22.78 -12.63
C ASN A 209 3.60 -22.60 -14.12
N ARG A 210 4.66 -21.85 -14.45
CA ARG A 210 5.18 -21.77 -15.82
C ARG A 210 5.75 -23.11 -16.29
N ALA A 211 6.53 -23.80 -15.47
CA ALA A 211 7.10 -25.10 -15.81
C ALA A 211 6.01 -26.16 -16.04
N GLU A 212 4.98 -26.20 -15.20
CA GLU A 212 3.82 -27.09 -15.34
C GLU A 212 3.03 -26.80 -16.61
N ARG A 213 2.81 -25.53 -16.96
CA ARG A 213 2.16 -25.16 -18.23
C ARG A 213 2.96 -25.62 -19.44
N VAL A 214 4.28 -25.42 -19.43
CA VAL A 214 5.15 -25.87 -20.52
C VAL A 214 5.16 -27.39 -20.62
N ALA A 215 5.23 -28.10 -19.50
CA ALA A 215 5.18 -29.57 -19.46
C ALA A 215 3.82 -30.11 -19.95
N GLY A 216 2.72 -29.48 -19.56
CA GLY A 216 1.37 -29.82 -20.03
C GLY A 216 1.20 -29.62 -21.54
N GLN A 217 1.73 -28.53 -22.10
CA GLN A 217 1.74 -28.28 -23.54
C GLN A 217 2.59 -29.31 -24.30
N ALA A 218 3.72 -29.71 -23.74
CA ALA A 218 4.55 -30.76 -24.33
C ALA A 218 3.85 -32.13 -24.35
N ARG A 219 3.05 -32.44 -23.32
CA ARG A 219 2.26 -33.68 -23.23
C ARG A 219 1.05 -33.70 -24.16
N THR A 220 0.40 -32.56 -24.35
CA THR A 220 -0.86 -32.47 -25.12
C THR A 220 -0.84 -31.28 -26.09
N PRO A 221 -0.07 -31.34 -27.20
CA PRO A 221 0.17 -30.18 -28.08
C PRO A 221 -1.09 -29.65 -28.78
N THR A 222 -2.08 -30.52 -28.98
CA THR A 222 -3.34 -30.20 -29.65
C THR A 222 -4.41 -29.63 -28.73
N GLN A 223 -4.22 -29.70 -27.41
CA GLN A 223 -5.14 -29.06 -26.47
C GLN A 223 -4.82 -27.57 -26.34
N PRO A 224 -5.82 -26.69 -26.51
CA PRO A 224 -5.61 -25.27 -26.30
C PRO A 224 -5.21 -25.03 -24.84
N VAL A 225 -4.17 -24.22 -24.65
CA VAL A 225 -3.72 -23.80 -23.32
C VAL A 225 -4.93 -23.20 -22.59
N PRO A 226 -5.28 -23.70 -21.38
CA PRO A 226 -6.39 -23.14 -20.62
C PRO A 226 -6.18 -21.63 -20.48
N LYS A 227 -7.15 -20.85 -20.95
CA LYS A 227 -7.11 -19.40 -20.76
C LYS A 227 -7.27 -19.14 -19.27
N VAL A 228 -6.22 -18.63 -18.64
CA VAL A 228 -6.29 -18.10 -17.29
C VAL A 228 -7.27 -16.94 -17.31
N GLN A 229 -8.42 -17.12 -16.67
CA GLN A 229 -9.46 -16.11 -16.57
C GLN A 229 -9.61 -15.71 -15.11
N PHE A 230 -9.64 -14.40 -14.87
CA PHE A 230 -9.98 -13.87 -13.56
C PHE A 230 -11.42 -14.24 -13.23
N ARG A 231 -11.64 -14.80 -12.03
CA ARG A 231 -12.97 -15.18 -11.53
C ARG A 231 -13.33 -14.28 -10.35
N LEU A 232 -14.49 -13.64 -10.44
CA LEU A 232 -15.12 -12.93 -9.32
C LEU A 232 -15.80 -13.94 -8.39
N ASP A 233 -14.99 -14.68 -7.63
CA ASP A 233 -15.48 -15.55 -6.57
C ASP A 233 -15.72 -14.78 -5.26
N GLY A 234 -16.22 -15.46 -4.23
CA GLY A 234 -16.49 -14.84 -2.94
C GLY A 234 -15.25 -14.21 -2.29
N ALA A 235 -14.07 -14.80 -2.49
CA ALA A 235 -12.81 -14.28 -1.94
C ALA A 235 -12.38 -12.99 -2.66
N ALA A 236 -12.50 -12.95 -3.98
CA ALA A 236 -12.24 -11.76 -4.79
C ALA A 236 -13.19 -10.62 -4.43
N ILE A 237 -14.50 -10.90 -4.31
CA ILE A 237 -15.50 -9.89 -3.92
C ILE A 237 -15.21 -9.35 -2.51
N GLN A 238 -14.89 -10.22 -1.56
CA GLN A 238 -14.52 -9.83 -0.20
C GLN A 238 -13.28 -8.94 -0.21
N ALA A 239 -12.22 -9.34 -0.92
CA ALA A 239 -10.98 -8.57 -1.01
C ALA A 239 -11.19 -7.17 -1.60
N ILE A 240 -11.98 -7.07 -2.68
CA ILE A 240 -12.32 -5.80 -3.31
C ILE A 240 -13.15 -4.92 -2.36
N ALA A 241 -14.17 -5.49 -1.71
CA ALA A 241 -15.02 -4.76 -0.76
C ALA A 241 -14.19 -4.29 0.45
N PHE A 242 -13.35 -5.16 0.99
CA PHE A 242 -12.44 -4.86 2.10
C PHE A 242 -11.53 -3.68 1.75
N MET A 243 -10.88 -3.70 0.58
CA MET A 243 -10.06 -2.59 0.11
C MET A 243 -10.85 -1.29 -0.11
N GLY A 244 -12.07 -1.40 -0.66
CA GLY A 244 -12.99 -0.27 -0.83
C GLY A 244 -13.25 0.49 0.46
N PHE A 245 -13.67 -0.23 1.50
CA PHE A 245 -13.98 0.39 2.79
C PHE A 245 -12.73 0.82 3.56
N LEU A 246 -11.61 0.10 3.43
CA LEU A 246 -10.36 0.48 4.09
C LEU A 246 -9.77 1.77 3.49
N GLU A 247 -9.78 1.93 2.16
CA GLU A 247 -9.34 3.17 1.51
C GLU A 247 -10.34 4.33 1.73
N PHE A 248 -11.65 4.05 1.78
CA PHE A 248 -12.65 5.03 2.23
C PHE A 248 -12.33 5.55 3.64
N GLN A 249 -12.05 4.64 4.58
CA GLN A 249 -11.70 4.98 5.95
C GLN A 249 -10.40 5.79 6.01
N LYS A 250 -9.37 5.38 5.27
CA LYS A 250 -8.10 6.11 5.18
C LYS A 250 -8.30 7.55 4.69
N ALA A 251 -9.20 7.77 3.74
CA ALA A 251 -9.54 9.12 3.30
C ALA A 251 -10.10 9.98 4.44
N ALA A 252 -11.03 9.41 5.21
CA ALA A 252 -11.65 10.09 6.35
C ALA A 252 -10.64 10.43 7.46
N ILE A 253 -9.67 9.53 7.69
CA ILE A 253 -8.65 9.68 8.74
C ILE A 253 -7.52 10.61 8.31
N TYR A 254 -6.95 10.44 7.11
CA TYR A 254 -5.69 11.08 6.73
C TYR A 254 -5.88 12.29 5.82
N THR A 255 -6.74 12.22 4.80
CA THR A 255 -6.88 13.28 3.78
C THR A 255 -7.33 14.61 4.39
N PHE A 256 -8.27 14.56 5.33
CA PHE A 256 -8.86 15.76 5.93
C PHE A 256 -8.19 16.20 7.23
N TYR A 257 -7.24 15.42 7.74
CA TYR A 257 -6.64 15.67 9.05
C TYR A 257 -5.99 17.06 9.17
N PRO A 258 -5.14 17.52 8.22
CA PRO A 258 -4.58 18.87 8.29
C PRO A 258 -5.67 19.95 8.27
N THR A 259 -6.72 19.75 7.47
CA THR A 259 -7.83 20.70 7.33
C THR A 259 -8.65 20.80 8.62
N ILE A 260 -8.93 19.67 9.27
CA ILE A 260 -9.63 19.61 10.56
C ILE A 260 -8.78 20.29 11.65
N LEU A 261 -7.48 19.99 11.72
CA LEU A 261 -6.58 20.62 12.69
C LEU A 261 -6.53 22.15 12.53
N ARG A 262 -6.50 22.66 11.31
CA ARG A 262 -6.50 24.11 11.06
C ARG A 262 -7.86 24.75 11.29
N GLY A 263 -8.93 24.06 10.92
CA GLY A 263 -10.29 24.58 10.99
C GLY A 263 -10.86 24.56 12.40
N SER A 264 -10.86 23.39 13.04
CA SER A 264 -11.51 23.14 14.33
C SER A 264 -10.61 23.51 15.52
N HIS A 265 -9.29 23.28 15.40
CA HIS A 265 -8.32 23.55 16.47
C HIS A 265 -7.53 24.84 16.26
N HIS A 266 -7.81 25.58 15.19
CA HIS A 266 -7.18 26.87 14.86
C HIS A 266 -5.64 26.82 14.80
N LEU A 267 -5.08 25.65 14.49
CA LEU A 267 -3.63 25.47 14.38
C LEU A 267 -3.06 26.22 13.19
N THR A 268 -1.85 26.76 13.34
CA THR A 268 -1.11 27.31 12.21
C THR A 268 -0.64 26.19 11.29
N PRO A 269 -0.28 26.49 10.01
CA PRO A 269 0.31 25.49 9.12
C PRO A 269 1.56 24.80 9.69
N GLN A 270 2.31 25.48 10.57
CA GLN A 270 3.50 24.93 11.22
C GLN A 270 3.13 23.98 12.37
N ASP A 271 2.13 24.33 13.19
CA ASP A 271 1.74 23.51 14.35
C ASP A 271 1.16 22.14 13.94
N VAL A 272 0.54 22.07 12.77
CA VAL A 272 -0.01 20.84 12.17
C VAL A 272 1.08 19.79 11.90
N PHE A 273 2.34 20.20 11.76
CA PHE A 273 3.45 19.30 11.49
C PHE A 273 3.66 18.26 12.61
N ILE A 274 3.49 18.65 13.88
CA ILE A 274 3.76 17.77 15.03
C ILE A 274 2.77 16.61 15.09
N PRO A 275 1.43 16.82 15.07
CA PRO A 275 0.47 15.73 15.05
C PRO A 275 0.64 14.79 13.84
N ILE A 276 0.91 15.33 12.64
CA ILE A 276 1.14 14.50 11.44
C ILE A 276 2.41 13.65 11.60
N THR A 277 3.48 14.25 12.12
CA THR A 277 4.73 13.52 12.39
C THR A 277 4.49 12.38 13.38
N LEU A 278 3.74 12.62 14.46
CA LEU A 278 3.38 11.56 15.41
C LEU A 278 2.51 10.49 14.79
N TYR A 279 1.57 10.85 13.92
CA TYR A 279 0.80 9.87 13.13
C TYR A 279 1.71 9.01 12.24
N CYS A 280 2.70 9.60 11.56
CA CYS A 280 3.66 8.86 10.73
C CYS A 280 4.57 7.95 11.56
N ILE A 281 5.07 8.40 12.71
CA ILE A 281 5.87 7.54 13.63
C ILE A 281 5.01 6.41 14.19
N GLY A 282 3.76 6.71 14.56
CA GLY A 282 2.75 5.73 14.94
C GLY A 282 2.53 4.71 13.83
N SER A 283 2.33 5.16 12.60
CA SER A 283 2.16 4.30 11.42
C SER A 283 3.35 3.36 11.21
N PHE A 284 4.58 3.88 11.23
CA PHE A 284 5.77 3.06 11.05
C PHE A 284 5.87 1.98 12.13
N SER A 285 5.79 2.36 13.41
CA SER A 285 5.89 1.43 14.54
C SER A 285 4.71 0.44 14.58
N GLY A 286 3.50 0.91 14.31
CA GLY A 286 2.28 0.11 14.25
C GLY A 286 2.29 -0.91 13.14
N LYS A 287 2.82 -0.60 11.95
CA LYS A 287 2.96 -1.58 10.86
C LYS A 287 3.84 -2.76 11.28
N ILE A 288 5.01 -2.48 11.86
CA ILE A 288 5.91 -3.52 12.38
C ILE A 288 5.23 -4.34 13.49
N LEU A 289 4.54 -3.67 14.42
CA LEU A 289 3.81 -4.34 15.49
C LEU A 289 2.68 -5.22 14.96
N CYS A 290 1.86 -4.73 14.02
CA CYS A 290 0.78 -5.49 13.39
C CYS A 290 1.32 -6.72 12.64
N GLY A 291 2.42 -6.58 11.90
CA GLY A 291 3.11 -7.71 11.27
C GLY A 291 3.50 -8.78 12.28
N TRP A 292 4.18 -8.38 13.38
CA TRP A 292 4.59 -9.31 14.43
C TRP A 292 3.42 -9.96 15.17
N LEU A 293 2.37 -9.19 15.48
CA LEU A 293 1.16 -9.71 16.11
C LEU A 293 0.45 -10.70 15.19
N ALA A 294 0.43 -10.45 13.88
CA ALA A 294 -0.28 -11.29 12.92
C ALA A 294 0.39 -12.66 12.74
N GLU A 295 1.71 -12.75 12.87
CA GLU A 295 2.42 -14.03 12.91
C GLU A 295 2.01 -14.89 14.11
N ARG A 296 1.63 -14.26 15.24
CA ARG A 296 1.28 -14.96 16.49
C ARG A 296 -0.20 -15.27 16.62
N PHE A 297 -1.04 -14.33 16.23
CA PHE A 297 -2.48 -14.36 16.47
C PHE A 297 -3.32 -14.53 15.20
N GLY A 298 -2.69 -14.46 14.02
CA GLY A 298 -3.35 -14.46 12.71
C GLY A 298 -3.83 -13.08 12.28
N ASP A 299 -3.90 -12.85 10.96
CA ASP A 299 -4.23 -11.54 10.38
C ASP A 299 -5.58 -11.00 10.88
N LEU A 300 -6.62 -11.84 10.87
CA LEU A 300 -8.00 -11.43 11.20
C LEU A 300 -8.12 -10.85 12.61
N LYS A 301 -7.54 -11.51 13.62
CA LYS A 301 -7.63 -11.05 15.02
C LYS A 301 -6.91 -9.72 15.20
N VAL A 302 -5.77 -9.53 14.55
CA VAL A 302 -5.00 -8.29 14.62
C VAL A 302 -5.72 -7.16 13.91
N MET A 303 -6.31 -7.42 12.74
CA MET A 303 -7.11 -6.44 12.02
C MET A 303 -8.32 -6.00 12.85
N LEU A 304 -9.06 -6.93 13.45
CA LEU A 304 -10.21 -6.61 14.31
C LEU A 304 -9.80 -5.81 15.56
N GLY A 305 -8.67 -6.18 16.19
CA GLY A 305 -8.10 -5.43 17.32
C GLY A 305 -7.72 -4.01 16.93
N ALA A 306 -7.05 -3.82 15.78
CA ALA A 306 -6.70 -2.51 15.28
C ALA A 306 -7.95 -1.68 14.93
N ILE A 307 -8.97 -2.27 14.29
CA ILE A 307 -10.25 -1.60 14.02
C ILE A 307 -10.93 -1.14 15.32
N ALA A 308 -10.92 -1.97 16.37
CA ALA A 308 -11.45 -1.57 17.67
C ALA A 308 -10.70 -0.36 18.25
N ILE A 309 -9.36 -0.35 18.16
CA ILE A 309 -8.55 0.80 18.59
C ILE A 309 -8.88 2.04 17.76
N VAL A 310 -9.08 1.92 16.44
CA VAL A 310 -9.49 3.03 15.57
C VAL A 310 -10.82 3.63 16.03
N VAL A 311 -11.83 2.80 16.29
CA VAL A 311 -13.15 3.26 16.76
C VAL A 311 -13.06 3.98 18.10
N LEU A 312 -12.21 3.49 19.02
CA LEU A 312 -12.02 4.12 20.33
C LEU A 312 -11.20 5.42 20.26
N THR A 313 -10.32 5.55 19.27
CA THR A 313 -9.34 6.65 19.16
C THR A 313 -9.77 7.75 18.20
N ILE A 314 -10.81 7.55 17.38
CA ILE A 314 -11.19 8.53 16.35
C ILE A 314 -11.64 9.88 16.90
N TRP A 315 -12.45 9.89 17.97
CA TRP A 315 -12.87 11.13 18.62
C TRP A 315 -11.68 11.91 19.21
N PRO A 316 -10.81 11.32 20.06
CA PRO A 316 -9.67 12.07 20.57
C PRO A 316 -8.65 12.43 19.48
N PHE A 317 -8.65 11.74 18.33
CA PHE A 317 -7.80 12.07 17.20
C PHE A 317 -8.25 13.33 16.45
N LEU A 318 -9.55 13.56 16.31
CA LEU A 318 -10.10 14.67 15.51
C LEU A 318 -10.63 15.84 16.35
N SER A 319 -11.17 15.58 17.54
CA SER A 319 -11.97 16.56 18.29
C SER A 319 -11.51 16.78 19.74
N ALA A 320 -10.40 16.16 20.16
CA ALA A 320 -9.86 16.36 21.50
C ALA A 320 -9.53 17.85 21.79
N PRO A 321 -10.09 18.47 22.84
CA PRO A 321 -9.73 19.85 23.20
C PRO A 321 -8.33 19.94 23.82
N SER A 322 -7.81 18.84 24.35
CA SER A 322 -6.48 18.77 24.96
C SER A 322 -5.42 18.45 23.91
N TRP A 323 -4.42 19.32 23.79
CA TRP A 323 -3.28 19.13 22.88
C TRP A 323 -2.59 17.78 23.09
N ASN A 324 -2.30 17.40 24.34
CA ASN A 324 -1.62 16.15 24.65
C ASN A 324 -2.47 14.92 24.26
N MET A 325 -3.79 15.03 24.40
CA MET A 325 -4.72 13.97 24.00
C MET A 325 -4.74 13.83 22.48
N LEU A 326 -4.76 14.95 21.76
CA LEU A 326 -4.70 15.00 20.30
C LEU A 326 -3.39 14.36 19.77
N LEU A 327 -2.24 14.70 20.36
CA LEU A 327 -0.93 14.16 20.00
C LEU A 327 -0.83 12.65 20.28
N THR A 328 -1.31 12.22 21.46
CA THR A 328 -1.32 10.79 21.83
C THR A 328 -2.24 10.01 20.90
N ALA A 329 -3.42 10.55 20.61
CA ALA A 329 -4.37 9.96 19.68
C ALA A 329 -3.83 9.93 18.24
N ALA A 330 -3.04 10.92 17.81
CA ALA A 330 -2.37 10.91 16.50
C ALA A 330 -1.43 9.72 16.36
N PHE A 331 -0.58 9.48 17.37
CA PHE A 331 0.30 8.31 17.40
C PHE A 331 -0.48 6.99 17.38
N ILE A 332 -1.47 6.84 18.27
CA ILE A 332 -2.27 5.60 18.37
C ILE A 332 -3.07 5.37 17.07
N MET A 333 -3.65 6.42 16.50
CA MET A 333 -4.39 6.34 15.25
C MET A 333 -3.48 5.97 14.08
N GLY A 334 -2.27 6.54 14.01
CA GLY A 334 -1.25 6.10 13.07
C GLY A 334 -0.95 4.62 13.23
N ALA A 335 -0.70 4.18 14.47
CA ALA A 335 -0.34 2.80 14.76
C ALA A 335 -1.44 1.79 14.44
N ALA A 336 -2.71 2.13 14.66
CA ALA A 336 -3.84 1.25 14.42
C ALA A 336 -4.40 1.37 13.00
N ALA A 337 -4.80 2.56 12.56
CA ALA A 337 -5.45 2.76 11.26
C ALA A 337 -4.51 2.49 10.09
N SER A 338 -3.29 3.03 10.16
CA SER A 338 -2.28 2.79 9.13
C SER A 338 -1.58 1.44 9.33
N GLY A 339 -1.48 0.96 10.57
CA GLY A 339 -0.96 -0.37 10.89
C GLY A 339 -1.72 -1.50 10.19
N ILE A 340 -3.05 -1.41 10.03
CA ILE A 340 -3.85 -2.40 9.28
C ILE A 340 -3.31 -2.60 7.85
N PHE A 341 -2.81 -1.54 7.20
CA PHE A 341 -2.24 -1.63 5.86
C PHE A 341 -0.99 -2.51 5.80
N ALA A 342 -0.29 -2.74 6.92
CA ALA A 342 0.82 -3.71 6.99
C ALA A 342 0.40 -5.11 6.55
N LEU A 343 -0.86 -5.49 6.77
CA LEU A 343 -1.37 -6.83 6.52
C LEU A 343 -2.05 -6.94 5.14
N VAL A 344 -2.32 -5.83 4.47
CA VAL A 344 -3.06 -5.80 3.20
C VAL A 344 -2.40 -6.64 2.09
N PRO A 345 -1.09 -6.52 1.79
CA PRO A 345 -0.45 -7.36 0.78
C PRO A 345 -0.60 -8.85 1.07
N HIS A 346 -0.37 -9.23 2.33
CA HIS A 346 -0.53 -10.61 2.79
C HIS A 346 -1.97 -11.11 2.67
N TYR A 347 -2.94 -10.33 3.15
CA TYR A 347 -4.35 -10.65 3.10
C TYR A 347 -4.85 -10.81 1.65
N LEU A 348 -4.54 -9.85 0.77
CA LEU A 348 -4.96 -9.93 -0.62
C LEU A 348 -4.30 -11.09 -1.37
N ALA A 349 -3.04 -11.42 -1.06
CA ALA A 349 -2.36 -12.56 -1.66
C ALA A 349 -3.05 -13.91 -1.35
N LYS A 350 -3.76 -14.01 -0.21
CA LYS A 350 -4.58 -15.19 0.15
C LYS A 350 -5.90 -15.24 -0.62
N CYS A 351 -6.49 -14.08 -0.93
CA CYS A 351 -7.78 -13.99 -1.59
C CYS A 351 -7.73 -14.31 -3.09
N PHE A 352 -6.55 -14.27 -3.72
CA PHE A 352 -6.40 -14.49 -5.16
C PHE A 352 -5.48 -15.68 -5.47
N PRO A 353 -5.85 -16.52 -6.45
CA PRO A 353 -5.03 -17.64 -6.89
C PRO A 353 -3.75 -17.14 -7.57
N SER A 354 -2.69 -17.95 -7.55
CA SER A 354 -1.34 -17.57 -8.01
C SER A 354 -1.31 -17.07 -9.46
N GLU A 355 -2.18 -17.56 -10.33
CA GLU A 355 -2.20 -17.23 -11.75
C GLU A 355 -2.81 -15.85 -12.06
N THR A 356 -3.65 -15.32 -11.18
CA THR A 356 -4.28 -13.99 -11.33
C THR A 356 -4.06 -13.11 -10.11
N ARG A 357 -3.07 -13.44 -9.27
CA ARG A 357 -2.85 -12.79 -7.98
C ARG A 357 -2.52 -11.32 -8.15
N SER A 358 -1.57 -11.00 -9.02
CA SER A 358 -1.14 -9.60 -9.20
C SER A 358 -2.27 -8.76 -9.80
N PHE A 359 -3.00 -9.29 -10.78
CA PHE A 359 -4.19 -8.65 -11.33
C PHE A 359 -5.27 -8.43 -10.27
N GLY A 360 -5.58 -9.44 -9.45
CA GLY A 360 -6.60 -9.35 -8.41
C GLY A 360 -6.26 -8.33 -7.32
N MET A 361 -5.01 -8.35 -6.84
CA MET A 361 -4.49 -7.36 -5.89
C MET A 361 -4.58 -5.94 -6.47
N GLY A 362 -4.18 -5.77 -7.73
CA GLY A 362 -4.28 -4.51 -8.45
C GLY A 362 -5.71 -4.02 -8.63
N LEU A 363 -6.62 -4.90 -9.03
CA LEU A 363 -8.03 -4.58 -9.15
C LEU A 363 -8.63 -4.15 -7.81
N GLY A 364 -8.27 -4.85 -6.72
CA GLY A 364 -8.67 -4.48 -5.36
C GLY A 364 -8.22 -3.08 -4.96
N TYR A 365 -6.98 -2.71 -5.26
CA TYR A 365 -6.47 -1.36 -5.01
C TYR A 365 -7.11 -0.29 -5.92
N ALA A 366 -7.26 -0.59 -7.21
CA ALA A 366 -7.89 0.32 -8.18
C ALA A 366 -9.33 0.64 -7.77
N LEU A 367 -10.13 -0.39 -7.43
CA LEU A 367 -11.50 -0.21 -6.94
C LEU A 367 -11.52 0.38 -5.52
N GLY A 368 -10.52 0.08 -4.69
CA GLY A 368 -10.28 0.71 -3.39
C GLY A 368 -10.24 2.23 -3.46
N SER A 369 -9.52 2.76 -4.47
CA SER A 369 -9.42 4.21 -4.69
C SER A 369 -10.76 4.90 -4.99
N ILE A 370 -11.76 4.16 -5.50
CA ILE A 370 -13.13 4.68 -5.66
C ILE A 370 -13.72 4.98 -4.29
N GLY A 371 -13.51 4.11 -3.30
CA GLY A 371 -13.91 4.35 -1.91
C GLY A 371 -13.28 5.63 -1.35
N GLN A 372 -11.98 5.84 -1.60
CA GLN A 372 -11.28 7.08 -1.23
C GLN A 372 -11.90 8.31 -1.91
N GLY A 373 -12.22 8.20 -3.21
CA GLY A 373 -12.88 9.26 -3.97
C GLY A 373 -14.26 9.60 -3.42
N ILE A 374 -15.10 8.60 -3.15
CA ILE A 374 -16.45 8.79 -2.58
C ILE A 374 -16.37 9.48 -1.22
N ALA A 375 -15.44 9.07 -0.34
CA ALA A 375 -15.20 9.75 0.93
C ALA A 375 -14.83 11.23 0.73
N GLY A 376 -14.00 11.51 -0.29
CA GLY A 376 -13.61 12.84 -0.72
C GLY A 376 -14.77 13.79 -1.01
N TRP A 377 -15.90 13.28 -1.50
CA TRP A 377 -17.10 14.06 -1.81
C TRP A 377 -18.11 14.09 -0.66
N ILE A 378 -18.39 12.93 -0.06
CA ILE A 378 -19.47 12.80 0.93
C ILE A 378 -19.10 13.51 2.24
N ILE A 379 -17.88 13.34 2.74
CA ILE A 379 -17.46 13.87 4.05
C ILE A 379 -17.54 15.40 4.10
N PRO A 380 -16.91 16.16 3.18
CA PRO A 380 -17.06 17.61 3.16
C PRO A 380 -18.44 18.06 2.63
N GLY A 381 -19.13 17.22 1.83
CA GLY A 381 -20.49 17.50 1.36
C GLY A 381 -21.53 17.60 2.48
N ILE A 382 -21.37 16.78 3.52
CA ILE A 382 -22.17 16.79 4.76
C ILE A 382 -21.53 17.72 5.80
N GLY A 383 -20.22 17.60 6.01
CA GLY A 383 -19.43 18.35 6.99
C GLY A 383 -18.88 19.65 6.43
N ARG A 384 -19.76 20.59 6.09
CA ARG A 384 -19.40 21.82 5.35
C ARG A 384 -18.66 22.87 6.18
N THR A 385 -18.65 22.75 7.50
CA THR A 385 -18.07 23.75 8.40
C THR A 385 -16.90 23.17 9.17
N PRO A 386 -15.99 24.02 9.69
CA PRO A 386 -14.90 23.56 10.56
C PRO A 386 -15.37 22.77 11.78
N ILE A 387 -16.61 22.95 12.23
CA ILE A 387 -17.16 22.22 13.38
C ILE A 387 -17.81 20.91 12.94
N THR A 388 -18.50 20.87 11.79
CA THR A 388 -19.21 19.67 11.34
C THR A 388 -18.32 18.67 10.59
N LEU A 389 -17.22 19.13 9.98
CA LEU A 389 -16.26 18.27 9.29
C LEU A 389 -15.63 17.16 10.16
N PRO A 390 -15.13 17.43 11.38
CA PRO A 390 -14.62 16.35 12.23
C PRO A 390 -15.73 15.37 12.63
N LEU A 391 -16.92 15.85 12.95
CA LEU A 391 -18.06 14.99 13.34
C LEU A 391 -18.48 14.04 12.22
N THR A 392 -18.51 14.52 10.98
CA THR A 392 -18.80 13.65 9.84
C THR A 392 -17.67 12.64 9.65
N ALA A 393 -16.41 13.07 9.63
CA ALA A 393 -15.27 12.15 9.52
C ALA A 393 -15.31 11.06 10.61
N GLU A 394 -15.56 11.41 11.87
CA GLU A 394 -15.72 10.47 12.98
C GLU A 394 -16.83 9.43 12.71
N ALA A 395 -18.05 9.88 12.38
CA ALA A 395 -19.17 9.00 12.11
C ALA A 395 -18.88 8.05 10.92
N PHE A 396 -18.24 8.57 9.87
CA PHE A 396 -17.85 7.78 8.70
C PHE A 396 -16.76 6.76 9.01
N VAL A 397 -15.79 7.10 9.85
CA VAL A 397 -14.76 6.15 10.30
C VAL A 397 -15.38 5.04 11.15
N VAL A 398 -16.31 5.35 12.05
CA VAL A 398 -17.01 4.34 12.86
C VAL A 398 -17.87 3.42 11.97
N GLY A 399 -18.65 3.99 11.06
CA GLY A 399 -19.47 3.23 10.12
C GLY A 399 -18.65 2.32 9.20
N SER A 400 -17.61 2.88 8.56
CA SER A 400 -16.70 2.10 7.70
C SER A 400 -15.91 1.06 8.48
N SER A 401 -15.53 1.32 9.74
CA SER A 401 -14.91 0.33 10.64
C SER A 401 -15.82 -0.88 10.84
N ALA A 402 -17.10 -0.65 11.15
CA ALA A 402 -18.06 -1.72 11.37
C ALA A 402 -18.26 -2.57 10.12
N VAL A 403 -18.36 -1.93 8.94
CA VAL A 403 -18.47 -2.65 7.66
C VAL A 403 -17.20 -3.43 7.35
N THR A 404 -16.01 -2.83 7.53
CA THR A 404 -14.72 -3.46 7.30
C THR A 404 -14.53 -4.68 8.20
N ALA A 405 -14.90 -4.58 9.49
CA ALA A 405 -14.87 -5.69 10.44
C ALA A 405 -15.87 -6.79 10.04
N GLY A 406 -17.08 -6.42 9.63
CA GLY A 406 -18.09 -7.36 9.14
C GLY A 406 -17.60 -8.13 7.90
N ILE A 407 -17.02 -7.43 6.92
CA ILE A 407 -16.42 -8.05 5.73
C ILE A 407 -15.30 -9.00 6.16
N ALA A 408 -14.41 -8.57 7.06
CA ALA A 408 -13.31 -9.41 7.53
C ALA A 408 -13.79 -10.68 8.26
N LEU A 409 -14.92 -10.64 8.97
CA LEU A 409 -15.51 -11.79 9.65
C LEU A 409 -16.23 -12.76 8.71
N LEU A 410 -16.76 -12.30 7.57
CA LEU A 410 -17.50 -13.12 6.60
C LEU A 410 -16.59 -13.97 5.69
N GLN A 411 -15.34 -14.26 6.09
CA GLN A 411 -14.35 -14.96 5.26
C GLN A 411 -14.93 -16.20 4.57
N PRO A 412 -14.80 -16.31 3.22
CA PRO A 412 -15.17 -17.50 2.49
C PRO A 412 -14.40 -18.71 3.05
N LYS A 413 -15.06 -19.87 3.08
CA LYS A 413 -14.49 -21.11 3.61
C LYS A 413 -13.20 -21.54 2.91
N ASN A 414 -13.00 -21.13 1.65
CA ASN A 414 -11.81 -21.43 0.87
C ASN A 414 -11.21 -20.13 0.34
N LEU A 415 -9.95 -19.88 0.69
CA LEU A 415 -9.14 -18.79 0.15
C LEU A 415 -8.17 -19.37 -0.89
N PRO A 416 -8.31 -19.03 -2.18
CA PRO A 416 -7.61 -19.74 -3.27
C PRO A 416 -6.08 -19.54 -3.27
N GLY A 417 -5.57 -18.55 -2.53
CA GLY A 417 -4.14 -18.27 -2.39
C GLY A 417 -3.58 -18.51 -0.99
N GLU A 418 -4.34 -19.09 -0.07
CA GLU A 418 -3.93 -19.26 1.34
C GLU A 418 -2.77 -20.24 1.51
N THR A 419 -2.86 -21.41 0.89
CA THR A 419 -1.73 -22.30 0.67
C THR A 419 -1.13 -21.95 -0.68
N MET A 420 0.00 -21.22 -0.67
CA MET A 420 0.70 -21.02 -1.92
C MET A 420 1.29 -22.37 -2.31
N GLU A 421 1.09 -22.76 -3.58
CA GLU A 421 1.64 -24.00 -4.11
C GLU A 421 3.14 -24.09 -3.70
N GLY A 422 3.55 -25.18 -3.04
CA GLY A 422 4.92 -25.35 -2.49
C GLY A 422 5.11 -25.08 -1.00
N ASP A 423 4.14 -24.49 -0.29
CA ASP A 423 4.17 -24.43 1.18
C ASP A 423 4.16 -25.85 1.81
N GLU A 424 3.66 -26.86 1.07
CA GLU A 424 3.60 -28.28 1.48
C GLU A 424 4.98 -28.99 1.42
N GLU A 425 5.85 -28.66 0.46
CA GLU A 425 7.19 -29.27 0.33
C GLU A 425 8.20 -28.70 1.36
N ALA A 426 7.97 -27.49 1.87
CA ALA A 426 8.80 -26.90 2.93
C ALA A 426 8.41 -27.37 4.35
N ALA A 427 7.25 -28.03 4.48
CA ALA A 427 6.75 -28.58 5.73
C ALA A 427 7.06 -30.08 5.89
N SER A 428 7.48 -30.76 4.82
CA SER A 428 8.06 -32.11 4.80
C SER A 428 9.57 -32.06 4.94
#